data_AF-A0A2Y9AZ56-F1
#
_entry.id   AF-A0A2Y9AZ56-F1
#
_cell.length_a   1.000
_cell.length_b   1.000
_cell.length_c   1.000
_cell.angle_alpha   90.00
_cell.angle_beta   90.00
_cell.angle_gamma   90.00
#
_symmetry.space_group_name_H-M   'P 1'
#
loop_
_entity.id
_entity.type
_entity.pdbx_description
1 polymer ?
#
loop_
_entity_poly.entity_id
_entity_poly.type
_entity_poly.pdbx_seq_one_letter_code
_entity_poly.pdbx_strand_id
1 'polypeptide(L)'
;MDLTGLEPGYDIPALPGMAEAEIHTPCLILDLDALERNLRRMAGIAAAHGVALRTHGKMHKSVDVQKLQQEIGGACGVCCQKVSEAEAFVRGGITDVLVSNEVTHPAKIARLAALPRQGARVSVCVDDLETVAALSAAVQAAGTELVCLVEIDCGANRCGVTEPAEAVALAQAVAAAPGLRFEGIQAYQGDVQHIQDHTDRAEAARASIAKARAAVDALKDAGLPCGTVTGGGTGSFRFEAASGVYTELQCGSYAFMDADYGRIEDAEGRRLDAEWENALFVLTSVMSHVKPDRAVVDAGHKSYAIDSGLPVVFGRDDLSFLGCSDEHGKVLDPEGRLKINDRLRLVPGHCDPTCNLHDWYVGLRGGRVETVWPVSARGKVF
;
A
#
# COMPACT_ATOMS: atom_id res chain seq x y z
N MET A 1 5.49 0.55 -22.07
CA MET A 1 5.42 -0.92 -21.89
C MET A 1 5.11 -1.54 -23.24
N ASP A 2 5.68 -2.70 -23.56
CA ASP A 2 5.31 -3.44 -24.77
C ASP A 2 4.09 -4.31 -24.45
N LEU A 3 2.95 -4.04 -25.10
CA LEU A 3 1.71 -4.81 -24.98
C LEU A 3 1.55 -5.81 -26.15
N THR A 4 2.57 -5.94 -26.99
CA THR A 4 2.54 -6.84 -28.15
C THR A 4 2.37 -8.29 -27.69
N GLY A 5 1.38 -8.98 -28.28
CA GLY A 5 1.11 -10.39 -28.00
C GLY A 5 0.11 -10.66 -26.87
N LEU A 6 -0.37 -9.61 -26.18
CA LEU A 6 -1.48 -9.74 -25.24
C LEU A 6 -2.82 -9.62 -25.99
N GLU A 7 -3.84 -10.35 -25.53
CA GLU A 7 -5.15 -10.46 -26.16
C GLU A 7 -6.27 -10.00 -25.19
N PRO A 8 -6.98 -8.91 -25.52
CA PRO A 8 -8.11 -8.44 -24.71
C PRO A 8 -9.14 -9.55 -24.45
N GLY A 9 -9.48 -9.74 -23.17
CA GLY A 9 -10.42 -10.76 -22.72
C GLY A 9 -9.82 -12.14 -22.47
N TYR A 10 -8.52 -12.33 -22.72
CA TYR A 10 -7.78 -13.53 -22.36
C TYR A 10 -6.77 -13.27 -21.24
N ASP A 11 -5.77 -12.41 -21.50
CA ASP A 11 -4.66 -12.14 -20.56
C ASP A 11 -4.42 -10.64 -20.29
N ILE A 12 -5.24 -9.77 -20.88
CA ILE A 12 -5.33 -8.33 -20.59
C ILE A 12 -6.80 -7.87 -20.68
N PRO A 13 -7.29 -6.97 -19.82
CA PRO A 13 -8.69 -6.56 -19.86
C PRO A 13 -9.02 -5.53 -20.95
N ALA A 14 -8.05 -4.73 -21.38
CA ALA A 14 -8.24 -3.66 -22.36
C ALA A 14 -6.90 -3.19 -22.94
N LEU A 15 -6.96 -2.31 -23.95
CA LEU A 15 -5.82 -1.61 -24.53
C LEU A 15 -6.08 -0.09 -24.49
N PRO A 16 -5.01 0.73 -24.42
CA PRO A 16 -5.14 2.19 -24.54
C PRO A 16 -5.92 2.61 -25.78
N GLY A 17 -6.82 3.58 -25.62
CA GLY A 17 -7.68 4.11 -26.67
C GLY A 17 -9.09 3.48 -26.76
N MET A 18 -9.29 2.29 -26.19
CA MET A 18 -10.62 1.65 -26.10
C MET A 18 -11.60 2.52 -25.29
N ALA A 19 -12.90 2.43 -25.61
CA ALA A 19 -13.94 2.98 -24.75
C ALA A 19 -14.12 2.11 -23.49
N GLU A 20 -14.59 2.72 -22.40
CA GLU A 20 -14.86 1.99 -21.15
C GLU A 20 -15.82 0.81 -21.34
N ALA A 21 -16.80 0.93 -22.24
CA ALA A 21 -17.76 -0.12 -22.55
C ALA A 21 -17.14 -1.36 -23.22
N GLU A 22 -15.93 -1.24 -23.78
CA GLU A 22 -15.21 -2.33 -24.47
C GLU A 22 -14.29 -3.12 -23.52
N ILE A 23 -14.12 -2.68 -22.27
CA ILE A 23 -13.25 -3.34 -21.29
C ILE A 23 -13.81 -4.73 -20.94
N HIS A 24 -12.97 -5.76 -20.90
CA HIS A 24 -13.39 -7.08 -20.45
C HIS A 24 -13.50 -7.15 -18.91
N THR A 25 -14.54 -7.81 -18.41
CA THR A 25 -14.80 -8.01 -16.97
C THR A 25 -14.63 -9.48 -16.57
N PRO A 26 -14.34 -9.76 -15.28
CA PRO A 26 -14.04 -8.79 -14.21
C PRO A 26 -12.59 -8.26 -14.27
N CYS A 27 -12.38 -6.98 -13.99
CA CYS A 27 -11.05 -6.37 -13.97
C CYS A 27 -10.93 -5.20 -12.99
N LEU A 28 -9.71 -4.74 -12.72
CA LEU A 28 -9.48 -3.49 -11.99
C LEU A 28 -9.46 -2.30 -12.93
N ILE A 29 -10.24 -1.28 -12.59
CA ILE A 29 -10.19 0.03 -13.24
C ILE A 29 -9.72 1.08 -12.23
N LEU A 30 -9.02 2.09 -12.72
CA LEU A 30 -8.63 3.27 -11.97
C LEU A 30 -9.28 4.51 -12.56
N ASP A 31 -10.01 5.27 -11.76
CA ASP A 31 -10.36 6.65 -12.08
C ASP A 31 -9.09 7.50 -11.92
N LEU A 32 -8.46 7.88 -13.03
CA LEU A 32 -7.18 8.59 -13.01
C LEU A 32 -7.33 10.01 -12.45
N ASP A 33 -8.47 10.65 -12.69
CA ASP A 33 -8.74 11.98 -12.16
C ASP A 33 -8.84 11.95 -10.63
N ALA A 34 -9.54 10.97 -10.06
CA ALA A 34 -9.64 10.75 -8.61
C ALA A 34 -8.28 10.36 -8.00
N LEU A 35 -7.57 9.42 -8.63
CA LEU A 35 -6.23 9.00 -8.20
C LEU A 35 -5.31 10.21 -8.08
N GLU A 36 -5.18 11.02 -9.13
CA GLU A 36 -4.27 12.17 -9.10
C GLU A 36 -4.67 13.23 -8.06
N ARG A 37 -5.97 13.44 -7.81
CA ARG A 37 -6.44 14.34 -6.74
C ARG A 37 -6.03 13.82 -5.37
N ASN A 38 -6.18 12.51 -5.11
CA ASN A 38 -5.70 11.88 -3.89
C ASN A 38 -4.18 12.07 -3.73
N LEU A 39 -3.40 11.81 -4.79
CA LEU A 39 -1.93 11.96 -4.76
C LEU A 39 -1.50 13.38 -4.39
N ARG A 40 -2.05 14.40 -5.06
CA ARG A 40 -1.73 15.81 -4.77
C ARG A 40 -2.19 16.23 -3.37
N ARG A 41 -3.32 15.70 -2.89
CA ARG A 41 -3.83 15.98 -1.54
C ARG A 41 -2.86 15.50 -0.46
N MET A 42 -2.43 14.24 -0.52
CA MET A 42 -1.47 13.69 0.46
C MET A 42 -0.13 14.42 0.42
N ALA A 43 0.35 14.76 -0.79
CA ALA A 43 1.55 15.56 -0.97
C ALA A 43 1.45 16.92 -0.25
N GLY A 44 0.33 17.62 -0.44
CA GLY A 44 0.07 18.90 0.21
C GLY A 44 0.03 18.80 1.73
N ILE A 45 -0.57 17.72 2.27
CA ILE A 45 -0.63 17.49 3.72
C ILE A 45 0.76 17.21 4.30
N ALA A 46 1.53 16.31 3.67
CA ALA A 46 2.89 15.98 4.13
C ALA A 46 3.79 17.23 4.11
N ALA A 47 3.74 17.99 3.01
CA ALA A 47 4.49 19.24 2.87
C ALA A 47 4.10 20.29 3.92
N ALA A 48 2.80 20.43 4.23
CA ALA A 48 2.31 21.38 5.24
C ALA A 48 2.83 21.06 6.66
N HIS A 49 3.14 19.79 6.95
CA HIS A 49 3.72 19.36 8.23
C HIS A 49 5.25 19.24 8.20
N GLY A 50 5.88 19.47 7.04
CA GLY A 50 7.33 19.32 6.89
C GLY A 50 7.82 17.88 7.05
N VAL A 51 6.98 16.89 6.77
CA VAL A 51 7.35 15.46 6.80
C VAL A 51 7.48 14.91 5.38
N ALA A 52 8.40 13.98 5.19
CA ALA A 52 8.53 13.27 3.92
C ALA A 52 7.36 12.30 3.71
N LEU A 53 7.06 11.98 2.45
CA LEU A 53 6.11 10.95 2.08
C LEU A 53 6.83 9.84 1.31
N ARG A 54 6.87 8.63 1.87
CA ARG A 54 7.35 7.44 1.19
C ARG A 54 6.16 6.52 0.95
N THR A 55 5.63 6.54 -0.26
CA THR A 55 4.39 5.83 -0.57
C THR A 55 4.55 4.32 -0.49
N HIS A 56 3.49 3.61 -0.09
CA HIS A 56 3.58 2.18 0.14
C HIS A 56 3.19 1.34 -1.08
N GLY A 57 4.21 0.85 -1.79
CA GLY A 57 4.08 0.03 -2.99
C GLY A 57 3.45 -1.34 -2.78
N LYS A 58 3.32 -1.84 -1.54
CA LYS A 58 2.64 -3.12 -1.26
C LYS A 58 1.17 -3.09 -1.71
N MET A 59 0.57 -1.89 -1.69
CA MET A 59 -0.86 -1.69 -1.91
C MET A 59 -1.20 -1.90 -3.38
N HIS A 60 -0.52 -1.17 -4.27
CA HIS A 60 -0.79 -1.22 -5.71
C HIS A 60 0.18 -2.14 -6.47
N LYS A 61 1.35 -2.45 -5.91
CA LYS A 61 2.38 -3.29 -6.56
C LYS A 61 2.76 -2.86 -7.98
N SER A 62 2.55 -1.59 -8.33
CA SER A 62 2.72 -1.05 -9.67
C SER A 62 3.79 0.04 -9.70
N VAL A 63 4.78 -0.15 -10.56
CA VAL A 63 5.87 0.82 -10.81
C VAL A 63 5.31 2.11 -11.40
N ASP A 64 4.33 2.04 -12.29
CA ASP A 64 3.72 3.20 -12.94
C ASP A 64 2.98 4.09 -11.93
N VAL A 65 2.22 3.48 -11.02
CA VAL A 65 1.56 4.20 -9.91
C VAL A 65 2.61 4.83 -8.98
N GLN A 66 3.70 4.13 -8.68
CA GLN A 66 4.79 4.69 -7.88
C GLN A 66 5.47 5.88 -8.58
N LYS A 67 5.70 5.81 -9.89
CA LYS A 67 6.25 6.92 -10.66
C LYS A 67 5.32 8.12 -10.62
N LEU A 68 4.02 7.92 -10.75
CA LEU A 68 3.03 8.99 -10.61
C LEU A 68 3.04 9.59 -9.19
N GLN A 69 3.15 8.76 -8.14
CA GLN A 69 3.31 9.21 -6.76
C GLN A 69 4.58 10.06 -6.56
N GLN A 70 5.68 9.76 -7.24
CA GLN A 70 6.89 10.58 -7.20
C GLN A 70 6.73 11.87 -8.01
N GLU A 71 6.18 11.78 -9.21
CA GLU A 71 6.08 12.88 -10.16
C GLU A 71 5.13 13.99 -9.69
N ILE A 72 3.91 13.62 -9.26
CA ILE A 72 2.89 14.60 -8.87
C ILE A 72 2.52 14.56 -7.38
N GLY A 73 2.87 13.46 -6.69
CA GLY A 73 2.61 13.27 -5.27
C GLY A 73 3.82 13.60 -4.37
N GLY A 74 4.97 13.95 -4.95
CA GLY A 74 6.18 14.34 -4.21
C GLY A 74 6.77 13.22 -3.35
N ALA A 75 6.46 11.95 -3.63
CA ALA A 75 6.97 10.84 -2.84
C ALA A 75 8.50 10.73 -2.95
N CYS A 76 9.19 10.59 -1.81
CA CYS A 76 10.65 10.48 -1.76
C CYS A 76 11.18 9.10 -2.18
N GLY A 77 10.31 8.09 -2.23
CA GLY A 77 10.65 6.71 -2.52
C GLY A 77 9.45 5.80 -2.31
N VAL A 78 9.70 4.48 -2.29
CA VAL A 78 8.67 3.45 -2.09
C VAL A 78 8.96 2.60 -0.86
N CYS A 79 7.91 2.24 -0.12
CA CYS A 79 7.95 1.14 0.86
C CYS A 79 7.50 -0.16 0.19
N CYS A 80 8.26 -1.24 0.41
CA CYS A 80 7.95 -2.60 -0.01
C CYS A 80 7.92 -3.53 1.20
N GLN A 81 7.08 -4.57 1.17
CA GLN A 81 6.97 -5.54 2.27
C GLN A 81 7.87 -6.77 2.13
N LYS A 82 8.38 -7.02 0.92
CA LYS A 82 9.19 -8.21 0.60
C LYS A 82 10.32 -7.88 -0.35
N VAL A 83 11.41 -8.64 -0.29
CA VAL A 83 12.59 -8.40 -1.13
C VAL A 83 12.29 -8.58 -2.62
N SER A 84 11.48 -9.57 -2.99
CA SER A 84 11.09 -9.76 -4.39
C SER A 84 10.16 -8.66 -4.91
N GLU A 85 9.36 -8.04 -4.05
CA GLU A 85 8.58 -6.85 -4.37
C GLU A 85 9.50 -5.64 -4.57
N ALA A 86 10.41 -5.39 -3.62
CA ALA A 86 11.42 -4.34 -3.72
C ALA A 86 12.24 -4.44 -5.02
N GLU A 87 12.66 -5.65 -5.37
CA GLU A 87 13.40 -5.90 -6.60
C GLU A 87 12.60 -5.53 -7.86
N ALA A 88 11.28 -5.73 -7.87
CA ALA A 88 10.45 -5.32 -9.00
C ALA A 88 10.42 -3.80 -9.17
N PHE A 89 10.35 -3.05 -8.07
CA PHE A 89 10.43 -1.58 -8.11
C PHE A 89 11.81 -1.07 -8.53
N VAL A 90 12.88 -1.67 -7.99
CA VAL A 90 14.27 -1.34 -8.41
C VAL A 90 14.47 -1.59 -9.90
N ARG A 91 14.08 -2.77 -10.40
CA ARG A 91 14.15 -3.10 -11.84
C ARG A 91 13.26 -2.18 -12.69
N GLY A 92 12.17 -1.66 -12.11
CA GLY A 92 11.28 -0.67 -12.72
C GLY A 92 11.85 0.76 -12.78
N GLY A 93 13.02 0.98 -12.19
CA GLY A 93 13.73 2.27 -12.16
C GLY A 93 13.44 3.13 -10.93
N ILE A 94 12.81 2.59 -9.88
CA ILE A 94 12.66 3.32 -8.61
C ILE A 94 13.99 3.30 -7.85
N THR A 95 14.46 4.48 -7.45
CA THR A 95 15.83 4.68 -6.94
C THR A 95 15.97 4.77 -5.43
N ASP A 96 14.87 4.86 -4.68
CA ASP A 96 14.89 4.81 -3.21
C ASP A 96 13.79 3.87 -2.71
N VAL A 97 14.21 2.75 -2.13
CA VAL A 97 13.33 1.64 -1.73
C VAL A 97 13.59 1.28 -0.27
N LEU A 98 12.56 1.36 0.56
CA LEU A 98 12.56 0.82 1.93
C LEU A 98 11.84 -0.52 1.93
N VAL A 99 12.51 -1.59 2.35
CA VAL A 99 11.83 -2.82 2.78
C VAL A 99 11.38 -2.59 4.22
N SER A 100 10.12 -2.20 4.38
CA SER A 100 9.48 -1.90 5.67
C SER A 100 9.06 -3.19 6.39
N ASN A 101 10.01 -4.12 6.51
CA ASN A 101 9.90 -5.47 7.07
C ASN A 101 11.29 -6.11 7.21
N GLU A 102 11.43 -7.14 8.03
CA GLU A 102 12.66 -7.89 8.22
C GLU A 102 12.94 -8.86 7.05
N VAL A 103 14.24 -9.09 6.76
CA VAL A 103 14.70 -10.08 5.78
C VAL A 103 15.73 -11.01 6.41
N THR A 104 15.30 -12.23 6.76
CA THR A 104 16.09 -13.14 7.60
C THR A 104 16.66 -14.36 6.87
N HIS A 105 15.97 -14.88 5.86
CA HIS A 105 16.43 -16.09 5.17
C HIS A 105 17.69 -15.80 4.31
N PRO A 106 18.76 -16.62 4.36
CA PRO A 106 20.04 -16.34 3.69
C PRO A 106 19.92 -16.01 2.20
N ALA A 107 19.10 -16.76 1.46
CA ALA A 107 18.88 -16.49 0.03
C ALA A 107 18.15 -15.17 -0.25
N LYS A 108 17.30 -14.71 0.68
CA LYS A 108 16.58 -13.43 0.58
C LYS A 108 17.51 -12.27 0.95
N ILE A 109 18.33 -12.45 1.99
CA ILE A 109 19.40 -11.52 2.37
C ILE A 109 20.37 -11.30 1.21
N ALA A 110 20.85 -12.37 0.57
CA ALA A 110 21.76 -12.27 -0.57
C ALA A 110 21.14 -11.50 -1.75
N ARG A 111 19.83 -11.70 -1.99
CA ARG A 111 19.07 -10.96 -3.00
C ARG A 111 18.95 -9.48 -2.65
N LEU A 112 18.61 -9.16 -1.40
CA LEU A 112 18.50 -7.79 -0.89
C LEU A 112 19.84 -7.05 -1.02
N ALA A 113 20.92 -7.67 -0.55
CA ALA A 113 22.27 -7.11 -0.59
C ALA A 113 22.76 -6.80 -2.01
N ALA A 114 22.26 -7.52 -3.02
CA ALA A 114 22.63 -7.28 -4.42
C ALA A 114 21.82 -6.14 -5.08
N LEU A 115 20.68 -5.73 -4.53
CA LEU A 115 19.81 -4.71 -5.15
C LEU A 115 20.48 -3.35 -5.39
N PRO A 116 21.33 -2.80 -4.47
CA PRO A 116 22.01 -1.54 -4.69
C PRO A 116 22.89 -1.49 -5.95
N ARG A 117 23.34 -2.64 -6.47
CA ARG A 117 24.10 -2.70 -7.74
C ARG A 117 23.32 -2.18 -8.95
N GLN A 118 21.99 -2.08 -8.84
CA GLN A 118 21.13 -1.51 -9.87
C GLN A 118 20.99 0.02 -9.76
N GLY A 119 21.73 0.67 -8.85
CA GLY A 119 21.74 2.12 -8.68
C GLY A 119 20.66 2.66 -7.75
N ALA A 120 19.94 1.79 -7.04
CA ALA A 120 18.96 2.20 -6.03
C ALA A 120 19.59 2.29 -4.63
N ARG A 121 19.18 3.29 -3.85
CA ARG A 121 19.35 3.29 -2.40
C ARG A 121 18.33 2.31 -1.81
N VAL A 122 18.82 1.33 -1.04
CA VAL A 122 17.98 0.30 -0.43
C VAL A 122 18.11 0.35 1.08
N SER A 123 16.96 0.47 1.74
CA SER A 123 16.83 0.43 3.20
C SER A 123 16.07 -0.82 3.64
N VAL A 124 16.31 -1.32 4.84
CA VAL A 124 15.61 -2.49 5.42
C VAL A 124 15.39 -2.35 6.92
N CYS A 125 14.28 -2.89 7.43
CA CYS A 125 14.04 -3.00 8.87
C CYS A 125 14.87 -4.13 9.52
N VAL A 126 15.29 -3.93 10.75
CA VAL A 126 15.90 -4.95 11.61
C VAL A 126 15.31 -4.91 13.01
N ASP A 127 15.06 -6.07 13.60
CA ASP A 127 14.63 -6.23 14.99
C ASP A 127 15.43 -7.31 15.74
N ASP A 128 16.47 -7.86 15.11
CA ASP A 128 17.30 -8.96 15.62
C ASP A 128 18.79 -8.77 15.30
N LEU A 129 19.65 -9.05 16.29
CA LEU A 129 21.10 -8.89 16.20
C LEU A 129 21.75 -9.90 15.25
N GLU A 130 21.24 -11.13 15.19
CA GLU A 130 21.80 -12.14 14.27
C GLU A 130 21.56 -11.73 12.81
N THR A 131 20.39 -11.15 12.53
CA THR A 131 20.04 -10.60 11.22
C THR A 131 20.96 -9.44 10.80
N VAL A 132 21.35 -8.56 11.72
CA VAL A 132 22.33 -7.49 11.45
C VAL A 132 23.68 -8.08 10.97
N ALA A 133 24.18 -9.10 11.67
CA ALA A 133 25.43 -9.76 11.29
C ALA A 133 25.33 -10.44 9.92
N ALA A 134 24.20 -11.10 9.64
CA ALA A 134 23.95 -11.74 8.35
C ALA A 134 23.85 -10.73 7.19
N LEU A 135 23.18 -9.61 7.40
CA LEU A 135 23.09 -8.52 6.41
C LEU A 135 24.47 -7.94 6.11
N SER A 136 25.28 -7.66 7.15
CA SER A 136 26.65 -7.14 6.98
C SER A 136 27.53 -8.08 6.18
N ALA A 137 27.50 -9.39 6.47
CA ALA A 137 28.25 -10.37 5.70
C ALA A 137 27.82 -10.40 4.21
N ALA A 138 26.52 -10.27 3.95
CA ALA A 138 25.99 -10.31 2.59
C ALA A 138 26.31 -9.06 1.77
N VAL A 139 26.25 -7.86 2.36
CA VAL A 139 26.62 -6.62 1.66
C VAL A 139 28.12 -6.54 1.39
N GLN A 140 28.96 -7.06 2.31
CA GLN A 140 30.39 -7.21 2.08
C GLN A 140 30.69 -8.17 0.92
N ALA A 141 30.02 -9.33 0.87
CA ALA A 141 30.14 -10.25 -0.25
C ALA A 141 29.61 -9.65 -1.58
N ALA A 142 28.62 -8.77 -1.49
CA ALA A 142 28.06 -8.08 -2.65
C ALA A 142 28.86 -6.84 -3.08
N GLY A 143 29.75 -6.31 -2.23
CA GLY A 143 30.42 -5.03 -2.47
C GLY A 143 29.42 -3.86 -2.57
N THR A 144 28.41 -3.86 -1.71
CA THR A 144 27.32 -2.87 -1.65
C THR A 144 27.16 -2.31 -0.23
N GLU A 145 26.23 -1.38 -0.07
CA GLU A 145 25.81 -0.87 1.23
C GLU A 145 24.29 -0.98 1.38
N LEU A 146 23.83 -1.19 2.61
CA LEU A 146 22.41 -1.09 2.96
C LEU A 146 22.22 -0.06 4.07
N VAL A 147 21.09 0.63 4.00
CA VAL A 147 20.59 1.45 5.10
C VAL A 147 19.70 0.58 5.97
N CYS A 148 19.82 0.69 7.29
CA CYS A 148 19.02 -0.06 8.23
C CYS A 148 18.24 0.88 9.14
N LEU A 149 16.98 0.51 9.37
CA LEU A 149 16.12 1.11 10.37
C LEU A 149 15.80 0.05 11.43
N VAL A 150 15.82 0.44 12.69
CA VAL A 150 15.37 -0.47 13.76
C VAL A 150 13.85 -0.42 13.84
N GLU A 151 13.18 -1.57 13.74
CA GLU A 151 11.73 -1.65 13.92
C GLU A 151 11.38 -1.69 15.40
N ILE A 152 10.43 -0.84 15.80
CA ILE A 152 9.89 -0.75 17.16
C ILE A 152 8.45 -1.24 17.14
N ASP A 153 8.11 -2.16 18.04
CA ASP A 153 6.71 -2.48 18.28
C ASP A 153 6.03 -1.35 19.06
N CYS A 154 5.51 -0.39 18.31
CA CYS A 154 4.76 0.73 18.84
C CYS A 154 3.28 0.39 19.16
N GLY A 155 2.92 -0.90 19.25
CA GLY A 155 1.59 -1.38 19.67
C GLY A 155 0.83 -2.17 18.61
N ALA A 156 1.47 -2.56 17.50
CA ALA A 156 0.86 -3.45 16.51
C ALA A 156 1.04 -4.94 16.86
N ASN A 157 1.89 -5.26 17.85
CA ASN A 157 2.12 -6.63 18.32
C ASN A 157 2.50 -7.59 17.19
N ARG A 158 3.38 -7.15 16.28
CA ARG A 158 3.76 -7.89 15.07
C ARG A 158 5.26 -8.21 15.02
N CYS A 159 6.08 -7.23 14.61
CA CYS A 159 7.54 -7.29 14.58
C CYS A 159 8.09 -6.10 15.37
N GLY A 160 9.40 -6.06 15.56
CA GLY A 160 10.07 -4.95 16.22
C GLY A 160 10.32 -5.18 17.70
N VAL A 161 11.34 -4.48 18.21
CA VAL A 161 11.71 -4.52 19.62
C VAL A 161 10.77 -3.68 20.48
N THR A 162 10.64 -4.04 21.75
CA THR A 162 9.66 -3.43 22.66
C THR A 162 10.28 -2.40 23.60
N GLU A 163 11.57 -2.56 23.92
CA GLU A 163 12.26 -1.70 24.89
C GLU A 163 13.23 -0.74 24.21
N PRO A 164 13.30 0.54 24.61
CA PRO A 164 14.25 1.50 24.04
C PRO A 164 15.72 1.06 24.11
N ALA A 165 16.10 0.29 25.14
CA ALA A 165 17.45 -0.25 25.28
C ALA A 165 17.80 -1.29 24.18
N GLU A 166 16.82 -2.07 23.74
CA GLU A 166 16.97 -3.02 22.63
C GLU A 166 17.19 -2.27 21.32
N ALA A 167 16.45 -1.18 21.13
CA ALA A 167 16.60 -0.33 19.95
C ALA A 167 18.01 0.29 19.87
N VAL A 168 18.54 0.76 21.01
CA VAL A 168 19.91 1.25 21.12
C VAL A 168 20.91 0.14 20.78
N ALA A 169 20.74 -1.07 21.32
CA ALA A 169 21.65 -2.19 21.06
C ALA A 169 21.70 -2.55 19.56
N LEU A 170 20.55 -2.62 18.89
CA LEU A 170 20.48 -2.87 17.45
C LEU A 170 21.12 -1.74 16.64
N ALA A 171 20.83 -0.49 16.98
CA ALA A 171 21.41 0.66 16.29
C ALA A 171 22.94 0.72 16.43
N GLN A 172 23.47 0.39 17.62
CA GLN A 172 24.92 0.24 17.83
C GLN A 172 25.51 -0.87 16.98
N ALA A 173 24.85 -2.04 16.92
CA ALA A 173 25.29 -3.16 16.10
C ALA A 173 25.32 -2.81 14.61
N VAL A 174 24.27 -2.15 14.11
CA VAL A 174 24.21 -1.66 12.72
C VAL A 174 25.32 -0.65 12.46
N ALA A 175 25.51 0.33 13.33
CA ALA A 175 26.54 1.36 13.15
C ALA A 175 27.98 0.82 13.16
N ALA A 176 28.22 -0.28 13.87
CA ALA A 176 29.51 -0.96 13.91
C ALA A 176 29.73 -1.96 12.76
N ALA A 177 28.68 -2.35 12.05
CA ALA A 177 28.72 -3.42 11.05
C ALA A 177 29.19 -2.90 9.68
N PRO A 178 30.26 -3.45 9.08
CA PRO A 178 30.74 -3.00 7.78
C PRO A 178 29.68 -3.15 6.68
N GLY A 179 29.54 -2.12 5.84
CA GLY A 179 28.57 -2.06 4.75
C GLY A 179 27.13 -1.77 5.18
N LEU A 180 26.85 -1.60 6.47
CA LEU A 180 25.54 -1.16 6.96
C LEU A 180 25.61 0.29 7.46
N ARG A 181 24.50 1.01 7.33
CA ARG A 181 24.33 2.37 7.87
C ARG A 181 23.04 2.47 8.68
N PHE A 182 23.15 2.85 9.94
CA PHE A 182 21.99 3.20 10.75
C PHE A 182 21.42 4.56 10.32
N GLU A 183 20.12 4.64 10.09
CA GLU A 183 19.44 5.89 9.70
C GLU A 183 18.35 6.32 10.69
N GLY A 184 17.76 5.38 11.42
CA GLY A 184 16.71 5.68 12.38
C GLY A 184 15.79 4.51 12.64
N ILE A 185 14.50 4.78 12.83
CA ILE A 185 13.52 3.78 13.28
C ILE A 185 12.30 3.66 12.35
N GLN A 186 11.81 2.43 12.25
CA GLN A 186 10.49 2.08 11.73
C GLN A 186 9.54 1.97 12.93
N ALA A 187 8.42 2.70 12.91
CA ALA A 187 7.40 2.62 13.95
C ALA A 187 6.01 2.67 13.28
N TYR A 188 5.49 1.50 12.89
CA TYR A 188 4.19 1.40 12.23
C TYR A 188 3.17 0.73 13.14
N GLN A 189 2.14 1.48 13.54
CA GLN A 189 0.99 0.95 14.25
C GLN A 189 -0.08 0.57 13.20
N GLY A 190 -0.27 -0.73 12.94
CA GLY A 190 -1.24 -1.22 11.96
C GLY A 190 -2.68 -1.30 12.47
N ASP A 191 -2.87 -1.60 13.75
CA ASP A 191 -4.19 -1.85 14.34
C ASP A 191 -5.03 -0.56 14.53
N VAL A 192 -4.38 0.60 14.61
CA VAL A 192 -5.01 1.92 14.74
C VAL A 192 -5.69 2.34 13.44
N GLN A 193 -5.24 1.81 12.30
CA GLN A 193 -5.60 2.33 10.99
C GLN A 193 -7.10 2.21 10.68
N HIS A 194 -7.77 1.18 11.22
CA HIS A 194 -9.18 0.86 10.92
C HIS A 194 -10.10 1.00 12.14
N ILE A 195 -9.62 1.56 13.26
CA ILE A 195 -10.51 1.92 14.36
C ILE A 195 -11.49 2.99 13.84
N GLN A 196 -12.78 2.73 13.96
CA GLN A 196 -13.80 3.55 13.31
C GLN A 196 -13.85 4.97 13.88
N ASP A 197 -13.89 5.11 15.21
CA ASP A 197 -13.97 6.40 15.90
C ASP A 197 -12.63 7.15 15.86
N HIS A 198 -12.67 8.43 15.51
CA HIS A 198 -11.47 9.26 15.40
C HIS A 198 -10.78 9.49 16.75
N THR A 199 -11.53 9.63 17.84
CA THR A 199 -10.99 9.87 19.19
C THR A 199 -10.23 8.65 19.68
N ASP A 200 -10.81 7.46 19.50
CA ASP A 200 -10.15 6.19 19.83
C ASP A 200 -8.88 5.99 18.99
N ARG A 201 -8.92 6.32 17.69
CA ARG A 201 -7.71 6.35 16.85
C ARG A 201 -6.65 7.30 17.37
N ALA A 202 -7.05 8.52 17.74
CA ALA A 202 -6.13 9.53 18.23
C ALA A 202 -5.46 9.11 19.55
N GLU A 203 -6.19 8.43 20.44
CA GLU A 203 -5.64 7.90 21.68
C GLU A 203 -4.62 6.78 21.43
N ALA A 204 -4.98 5.80 20.59
CA ALA A 204 -4.07 4.72 20.22
C ALA A 204 -2.82 5.23 19.48
N ALA A 205 -2.98 6.20 18.56
CA ALA A 205 -1.86 6.83 17.88
C ALA A 205 -0.95 7.59 18.85
N ARG A 206 -1.51 8.29 19.85
CA ARG A 206 -0.72 8.98 20.89
C ARG A 206 0.15 8.00 21.69
N ALA A 207 -0.39 6.84 22.03
CA ALA A 207 0.37 5.79 22.72
C ALA A 207 1.53 5.26 21.86
N SER A 208 1.29 5.03 20.56
CA SER A 208 2.34 4.64 19.61
C SER A 208 3.42 5.71 19.46
N ILE A 209 3.03 6.98 19.28
CA ILE A 209 3.95 8.13 19.18
C ILE A 209 4.81 8.25 20.44
N ALA A 210 4.25 8.00 21.64
CA ALA A 210 5.00 8.03 22.88
C ALA A 210 6.09 6.95 22.93
N LYS A 211 5.81 5.74 22.44
CA LYS A 211 6.82 4.66 22.33
C LYS A 211 7.92 5.02 21.33
N ALA A 212 7.56 5.53 20.15
CA ALA A 212 8.53 6.00 19.16
C ALA A 212 9.42 7.12 19.73
N ARG A 213 8.84 8.08 20.45
CA ARG A 213 9.59 9.14 21.13
C ARG A 213 10.58 8.59 22.16
N ALA A 214 10.17 7.64 22.99
CA ALA A 214 11.06 7.01 23.97
C ALA A 214 12.27 6.32 23.32
N ALA A 215 12.07 5.64 22.19
CA ALA A 215 13.16 5.05 21.41
C ALA A 215 14.10 6.12 20.83
N VAL A 216 13.55 7.20 20.26
CA VAL A 216 14.33 8.34 19.73
C VAL A 216 15.17 9.01 20.82
N ASP A 217 14.59 9.26 22.00
CA ASP A 217 15.28 9.88 23.12
C ASP A 217 16.41 8.98 23.63
N ALA A 218 16.17 7.67 23.75
CA ALA A 218 17.22 6.70 24.14
C ALA A 218 18.38 6.62 23.12
N LEU A 219 18.07 6.63 21.81
CA LEU A 219 19.09 6.67 20.75
C LEU A 219 19.92 7.95 20.83
N LYS A 220 19.27 9.09 21.06
CA LYS A 220 19.94 10.39 21.22
C LYS A 220 20.87 10.39 22.43
N ASP A 221 20.42 9.89 23.58
CA ASP A 221 21.22 9.79 24.80
C ASP A 221 22.44 8.87 24.63
N ALA A 222 22.31 7.84 23.79
CA ALA A 222 23.41 6.96 23.40
C ALA A 222 24.35 7.56 22.33
N GLY A 223 24.12 8.79 21.87
CA GLY A 223 24.92 9.45 20.85
C GLY A 223 24.71 8.89 19.44
N LEU A 224 23.57 8.26 19.16
CA LEU A 224 23.20 7.71 17.87
C LEU A 224 22.15 8.61 17.19
N PRO A 225 22.52 9.40 16.17
CA PRO A 225 21.57 10.25 15.45
C PRO A 225 20.46 9.41 14.80
N CYS A 226 19.20 9.69 15.15
CA CYS A 226 18.03 9.11 14.51
C CYS A 226 17.51 10.10 13.46
N GLY A 227 18.03 9.99 12.24
CA GLY A 227 17.72 10.91 11.13
C GLY A 227 16.34 10.67 10.50
N THR A 228 15.81 9.46 10.64
CA THR A 228 14.49 9.08 10.12
C THR A 228 13.64 8.41 11.21
N VAL A 229 12.42 8.90 11.40
CA VAL A 229 11.36 8.19 12.12
C VAL A 229 10.21 8.01 11.15
N THR A 230 10.04 6.79 10.65
CA THR A 230 9.11 6.50 9.54
C THR A 230 7.99 5.56 9.99
N GLY A 231 6.78 5.82 9.51
CA GLY A 231 5.59 5.04 9.86
C GLY A 231 4.31 5.71 9.41
N GLY A 232 3.22 5.48 10.12
CA GLY A 232 1.90 6.04 9.78
C GLY A 232 1.25 5.42 8.54
N GLY A 233 -0.08 5.39 8.53
CA GLY A 233 -0.89 4.87 7.44
C GLY A 233 -2.04 5.81 7.11
N THR A 234 -2.91 5.39 6.18
CA THR A 234 -4.03 6.23 5.70
C THR A 234 -4.99 6.63 6.83
N GLY A 235 -5.15 5.79 7.86
CA GLY A 235 -6.05 6.06 8.98
C GLY A 235 -5.42 6.87 10.11
N SER A 236 -4.08 6.94 10.16
CA SER A 236 -3.35 7.58 11.26
C SER A 236 -2.58 8.84 10.88
N PHE A 237 -2.14 9.00 9.62
CA PHE A 237 -1.07 9.94 9.21
C PHE A 237 -1.11 11.35 9.81
N ARG A 238 -2.28 11.89 10.12
CA ARG A 238 -2.45 13.20 10.78
C ARG A 238 -1.75 13.25 12.13
N PHE A 239 -1.81 12.16 12.89
CA PHE A 239 -1.24 12.08 14.22
C PHE A 239 0.29 12.02 14.13
N GLU A 240 0.84 11.19 13.25
CA GLU A 240 2.28 11.12 13.02
C GLU A 240 2.82 12.43 12.43
N ALA A 241 2.18 13.00 11.42
CA ALA A 241 2.59 14.25 10.79
C ALA A 241 2.64 15.43 11.78
N ALA A 242 1.68 15.49 12.72
CA ALA A 242 1.62 16.54 13.73
C ALA A 242 2.42 16.23 15.02
N SER A 243 3.04 15.05 15.12
CA SER A 243 3.63 14.56 16.37
C SER A 243 4.91 15.29 16.83
N GLY A 244 5.63 15.90 15.89
CA GLY A 244 7.01 16.34 16.11
C GLY A 244 7.97 15.19 16.49
N VAL A 245 7.63 13.95 16.13
CA VAL A 245 8.46 12.75 16.28
C VAL A 245 8.75 12.15 14.91
N TYR A 246 7.69 11.86 14.14
CA TYR A 246 7.81 11.27 12.82
C TYR A 246 8.35 12.28 11.80
N THR A 247 9.25 11.81 10.95
CA THR A 247 9.88 12.60 9.88
C THR A 247 9.45 12.13 8.49
N GLU A 248 8.86 10.93 8.39
CA GLU A 248 8.43 10.32 7.13
C GLU A 248 7.12 9.52 7.33
N LEU A 249 6.19 9.62 6.38
CA LEU A 249 4.92 8.90 6.33
C LEU A 249 4.95 7.74 5.33
N GLN A 250 4.26 6.65 5.63
CA GLN A 250 4.19 5.41 4.82
C GLN A 250 2.80 5.11 4.24
N CYS A 251 2.03 6.16 3.93
CA CYS A 251 0.66 5.99 3.45
C CYS A 251 0.60 5.26 2.10
N GLY A 252 -0.31 4.29 1.98
CA GLY A 252 -0.54 3.52 0.75
C GLY A 252 -1.97 3.69 0.23
N SER A 253 -2.94 3.16 0.97
CA SER A 253 -4.33 2.99 0.52
C SER A 253 -5.06 4.30 0.16
N TYR A 254 -4.62 5.46 0.67
CA TYR A 254 -5.20 6.77 0.35
C TYR A 254 -5.32 7.04 -1.16
N ALA A 255 -4.42 6.47 -1.97
CA ALA A 255 -4.40 6.67 -3.41
C ALA A 255 -5.61 6.04 -4.10
N PHE A 256 -6.05 4.87 -3.61
CA PHE A 256 -7.08 4.04 -4.24
C PHE A 256 -8.40 4.00 -3.46
N MET A 257 -8.30 4.02 -2.13
CA MET A 257 -9.35 3.72 -1.17
C MET A 257 -9.95 2.32 -1.33
N ASP A 258 -10.72 1.94 -0.31
CA ASP A 258 -11.55 0.74 -0.26
C ASP A 258 -12.69 0.96 0.75
N ALA A 259 -13.60 0.00 0.86
CA ALA A 259 -14.76 0.13 1.72
C ALA A 259 -14.42 0.09 3.22
N ASP A 260 -13.35 -0.60 3.61
CA ASP A 260 -12.94 -0.75 5.02
C ASP A 260 -12.26 0.51 5.57
N TYR A 261 -11.37 1.13 4.79
CA TYR A 261 -10.89 2.48 5.11
C TYR A 261 -12.00 3.51 4.92
N GLY A 262 -12.81 3.38 3.87
CA GLY A 262 -13.86 4.36 3.56
C GLY A 262 -14.84 4.57 4.71
N ARG A 263 -15.12 3.52 5.51
CA ARG A 263 -16.07 3.60 6.62
C ARG A 263 -15.56 4.23 7.91
N ILE A 264 -14.25 4.39 8.11
CA ILE A 264 -13.75 5.03 9.33
C ILE A 264 -14.08 6.53 9.32
N GLU A 265 -14.17 7.13 10.49
CA GLU A 265 -14.67 8.50 10.65
C GLU A 265 -13.53 9.50 10.84
N ASP A 266 -13.60 10.67 10.23
CA ASP A 266 -12.71 11.81 10.49
C ASP A 266 -13.06 12.52 11.81
N ALA A 267 -12.35 13.61 12.12
CA ALA A 267 -12.57 14.38 13.36
C ALA A 267 -13.96 15.01 13.45
N GLU A 268 -14.67 15.14 12.33
CA GLU A 268 -16.03 15.66 12.25
C GLU A 268 -17.09 14.54 12.22
N GLY A 269 -16.69 13.28 12.38
CA GLY A 269 -17.59 12.12 12.33
C GLY A 269 -18.03 11.74 10.92
N ARG A 270 -17.37 12.26 9.88
CA ARG A 270 -17.67 11.92 8.48
C ARG A 270 -16.81 10.75 8.04
N ARG A 271 -17.37 9.90 7.18
CA ARG A 271 -16.64 8.82 6.55
C ARG A 271 -15.39 9.31 5.81
N LEU A 272 -14.32 8.54 5.87
CA LEU A 272 -13.04 8.90 5.25
C LEU A 272 -13.13 8.92 3.71
N ASP A 273 -14.06 8.17 3.11
CA ASP A 273 -14.36 8.23 1.68
C ASP A 273 -15.13 9.50 1.24
N ALA A 274 -15.48 10.38 2.18
CA ALA A 274 -15.88 11.75 1.88
C ALA A 274 -14.67 12.69 1.71
N GLU A 275 -13.50 12.28 2.18
CA GLU A 275 -12.26 13.05 2.11
C GLU A 275 -11.32 12.55 1.00
N TRP A 276 -11.20 11.23 0.87
CA TRP A 276 -10.41 10.55 -0.13
C TRP A 276 -11.33 9.90 -1.14
N GLU A 277 -11.07 10.13 -2.41
CA GLU A 277 -11.95 9.65 -3.46
C GLU A 277 -11.68 8.17 -3.73
N ASN A 278 -12.75 7.40 -3.97
CA ASN A 278 -12.61 6.05 -4.49
C ASN A 278 -12.06 6.14 -5.92
N ALA A 279 -10.81 5.71 -6.09
CA ALA A 279 -10.15 5.68 -7.40
C ALA A 279 -10.05 4.25 -7.95
N LEU A 280 -10.03 3.23 -7.08
CA LEU A 280 -10.01 1.82 -7.49
C LEU A 280 -11.41 1.22 -7.51
N PHE A 281 -11.73 0.53 -8.59
CA PHE A 281 -12.94 -0.28 -8.67
C PHE A 281 -12.66 -1.63 -9.32
N VAL A 282 -13.43 -2.65 -8.90
CA VAL A 282 -13.62 -3.86 -9.70
C VAL A 282 -14.79 -3.59 -10.65
N LEU A 283 -14.50 -3.57 -11.95
CA LEU A 283 -15.53 -3.51 -12.98
C LEU A 283 -16.08 -4.91 -13.20
N THR A 284 -17.40 -5.06 -13.17
CA THR A 284 -18.09 -6.35 -13.32
C THR A 284 -19.31 -6.21 -14.22
N SER A 285 -19.71 -7.30 -14.88
CA SER A 285 -20.89 -7.37 -15.74
C SER A 285 -21.95 -8.30 -15.17
N VAL A 286 -23.22 -7.92 -15.28
CA VAL A 286 -24.36 -8.79 -14.97
C VAL A 286 -24.42 -9.91 -16.00
N MET A 287 -24.29 -11.16 -15.54
CA MET A 287 -24.26 -12.36 -16.38
C MET A 287 -25.48 -13.28 -16.16
N SER A 288 -26.28 -13.04 -15.13
CA SER A 288 -27.57 -13.71 -14.91
C SER A 288 -28.54 -12.86 -14.11
N HIS A 289 -29.81 -12.85 -14.52
CA HIS A 289 -30.91 -12.13 -13.86
C HIS A 289 -32.22 -12.93 -13.99
N VAL A 290 -32.21 -14.17 -13.51
CA VAL A 290 -33.37 -15.09 -13.59
C VAL A 290 -34.38 -14.79 -12.47
N LYS A 291 -33.91 -14.27 -11.34
CA LYS A 291 -34.74 -13.96 -10.17
C LYS A 291 -35.08 -12.45 -10.20
N PRO A 292 -36.36 -12.06 -10.05
CA PRO A 292 -36.79 -10.67 -10.21
C PRO A 292 -36.07 -9.65 -9.32
N ASP A 293 -35.61 -10.08 -8.14
CA ASP A 293 -35.07 -9.21 -7.09
C ASP A 293 -33.53 -9.27 -6.96
N ARG A 294 -32.83 -9.95 -7.87
CA ARG A 294 -31.37 -10.09 -7.79
C ARG A 294 -30.70 -10.39 -9.11
N ALA A 295 -29.54 -9.77 -9.29
CA ALA A 295 -28.61 -10.03 -10.36
C ALA A 295 -27.43 -10.89 -9.87
N VAL A 296 -26.84 -11.64 -10.78
CA VAL A 296 -25.54 -12.30 -10.60
C VAL A 296 -24.54 -11.64 -11.54
N VAL A 297 -23.41 -11.23 -10.98
CA VAL A 297 -22.31 -10.57 -11.71
C VAL A 297 -21.09 -11.49 -11.79
N ASP A 298 -20.21 -11.23 -12.76
CA ASP A 298 -19.04 -12.05 -13.07
C ASP A 298 -17.83 -11.85 -12.14
N ALA A 299 -17.88 -10.92 -11.18
CA ALA A 299 -16.85 -10.75 -10.16
C ALA A 299 -17.18 -11.55 -8.88
N GLY A 300 -16.30 -12.48 -8.51
CA GLY A 300 -16.37 -13.29 -7.29
C GLY A 300 -15.11 -13.18 -6.42
N HIS A 301 -14.89 -14.14 -5.51
CA HIS A 301 -13.71 -14.17 -4.62
C HIS A 301 -12.36 -14.13 -5.36
N LYS A 302 -12.30 -14.57 -6.61
CA LYS A 302 -11.07 -14.50 -7.42
C LYS A 302 -10.82 -13.14 -8.04
N SER A 303 -11.77 -12.21 -7.92
CA SER A 303 -11.69 -10.85 -8.45
C SER A 303 -11.49 -9.79 -7.37
N TYR A 304 -11.74 -10.11 -6.09
CA TYR A 304 -11.49 -9.25 -4.94
C TYR A 304 -11.36 -10.07 -3.66
N ALA A 305 -10.72 -9.50 -2.65
CA ALA A 305 -10.62 -10.11 -1.34
C ALA A 305 -11.83 -9.74 -0.44
N ILE A 306 -12.11 -10.59 0.56
CA ILE A 306 -13.21 -10.42 1.51
C ILE A 306 -12.76 -10.44 2.98
N ASP A 307 -11.45 -10.36 3.21
CA ASP A 307 -10.84 -10.35 4.54
C ASP A 307 -11.32 -9.16 5.39
N SER A 308 -11.62 -8.02 4.75
CA SER A 308 -12.24 -6.85 5.38
C SER A 308 -13.72 -6.63 4.98
N GLY A 309 -14.43 -7.71 4.67
CA GLY A 309 -15.84 -7.65 4.28
C GLY A 309 -16.09 -7.55 2.78
N LEU A 310 -17.36 -7.37 2.42
CA LEU A 310 -17.81 -7.42 1.03
C LEU A 310 -17.51 -6.11 0.27
N PRO A 311 -17.35 -6.18 -1.06
CA PRO A 311 -17.31 -4.96 -1.87
C PRO A 311 -18.65 -4.22 -1.84
N VAL A 312 -18.62 -2.93 -2.16
CA VAL A 312 -19.80 -2.04 -2.18
C VAL A 312 -20.07 -1.55 -3.60
N VAL A 313 -21.33 -1.55 -4.04
CA VAL A 313 -21.72 -1.00 -5.35
C VAL A 313 -21.55 0.52 -5.33
N PHE A 314 -20.74 1.05 -6.24
CA PHE A 314 -20.43 2.48 -6.28
C PHE A 314 -21.50 3.29 -7.03
N GLY A 315 -21.85 4.46 -6.48
CA GLY A 315 -22.73 5.43 -7.13
C GLY A 315 -24.21 5.03 -7.23
N ARG A 316 -24.61 3.96 -6.54
CA ARG A 316 -25.99 3.46 -6.50
C ARG A 316 -26.35 3.00 -5.09
N ASP A 317 -27.45 3.53 -4.56
CA ASP A 317 -28.02 3.21 -3.25
C ASP A 317 -29.19 2.21 -3.35
N ASP A 318 -29.72 2.01 -4.55
CA ASP A 318 -30.81 1.06 -4.85
C ASP A 318 -30.32 -0.39 -5.02
N LEU A 319 -29.01 -0.62 -4.94
CA LEU A 319 -28.38 -1.94 -5.02
C LEU A 319 -27.57 -2.26 -3.77
N SER A 320 -27.42 -3.56 -3.47
CA SER A 320 -26.53 -4.00 -2.40
C SER A 320 -25.84 -5.31 -2.75
N PHE A 321 -24.55 -5.40 -2.49
CA PHE A 321 -23.80 -6.64 -2.67
C PHE A 321 -24.09 -7.60 -1.51
N LEU A 322 -24.62 -8.78 -1.81
CA LEU A 322 -25.09 -9.74 -0.80
C LEU A 322 -24.05 -10.82 -0.46
N GLY A 323 -23.01 -10.96 -1.28
CA GLY A 323 -21.97 -11.97 -1.13
C GLY A 323 -21.71 -12.72 -2.43
N CYS A 324 -20.76 -13.64 -2.40
CA CYS A 324 -20.18 -14.22 -3.60
C CYS A 324 -19.77 -15.69 -3.42
N SER A 325 -19.50 -16.34 -4.54
CA SER A 325 -18.69 -17.55 -4.64
C SER A 325 -17.39 -17.21 -5.39
N ASP A 326 -16.62 -18.22 -5.80
CA ASP A 326 -15.34 -18.07 -6.49
C ASP A 326 -15.38 -17.09 -7.68
N GLU A 327 -16.38 -17.25 -8.56
CA GLU A 327 -16.48 -16.56 -9.86
C GLU A 327 -17.79 -15.77 -10.02
N HIS A 328 -18.60 -15.64 -8.95
CA HIS A 328 -19.91 -14.99 -9.04
C HIS A 328 -20.20 -14.10 -7.84
N GLY A 329 -20.68 -12.89 -8.12
CA GLY A 329 -21.21 -11.96 -7.13
C GLY A 329 -22.73 -11.92 -7.16
N LYS A 330 -23.37 -11.79 -6.00
CA LYS A 330 -24.84 -11.62 -5.89
C LYS A 330 -25.16 -10.19 -5.53
N VAL A 331 -25.94 -9.52 -6.36
CA VAL A 331 -26.39 -8.15 -6.14
C VAL A 331 -27.90 -8.15 -5.92
N LEU A 332 -28.34 -7.59 -4.79
CA LEU A 332 -29.75 -7.29 -4.54
C LEU A 332 -30.19 -6.19 -5.50
N ASP A 333 -31.26 -6.43 -6.24
CA ASP A 333 -31.87 -5.53 -7.21
C ASP A 333 -33.39 -5.57 -7.02
N PRO A 334 -33.93 -4.97 -5.94
CA PRO A 334 -35.32 -5.17 -5.52
C PRO A 334 -36.34 -4.74 -6.58
N GLU A 335 -35.96 -3.76 -7.40
CA GLU A 335 -36.81 -3.17 -8.44
C GLU A 335 -36.57 -3.80 -9.82
N GLY A 336 -35.68 -4.80 -9.95
CA GLY A 336 -35.41 -5.47 -11.22
C GLY A 336 -34.87 -4.55 -12.30
N ARG A 337 -34.09 -3.52 -11.91
CA ARG A 337 -33.59 -2.48 -12.82
C ARG A 337 -32.41 -2.97 -13.65
N LEU A 338 -31.61 -3.90 -13.14
CA LEU A 338 -30.46 -4.43 -13.86
C LEU A 338 -30.89 -5.34 -15.03
N LYS A 339 -30.07 -5.33 -16.07
CA LYS A 339 -30.17 -6.17 -17.27
C LYS A 339 -28.88 -6.94 -17.49
N ILE A 340 -28.98 -8.04 -18.24
CA ILE A 340 -27.80 -8.79 -18.70
C ILE A 340 -26.87 -7.83 -19.45
N ASN A 341 -25.57 -7.91 -19.14
CA ASN A 341 -24.48 -7.05 -19.62
C ASN A 341 -24.45 -5.62 -19.05
N ASP A 342 -25.35 -5.25 -18.13
CA ASP A 342 -25.16 -4.02 -17.35
C ASP A 342 -23.85 -4.12 -16.56
N ARG A 343 -23.11 -3.01 -16.50
CA ARG A 343 -21.84 -2.93 -15.80
C ARG A 343 -21.99 -2.21 -14.47
N LEU A 344 -21.31 -2.73 -13.46
CA LEU A 344 -21.22 -2.12 -12.14
C LEU A 344 -19.77 -1.87 -11.77
N ARG A 345 -19.53 -0.78 -11.05
CA ARG A 345 -18.26 -0.49 -10.38
C ARG A 345 -18.40 -0.89 -8.92
N LEU A 346 -17.52 -1.75 -8.45
CA LEU A 346 -17.49 -2.18 -7.07
C LEU A 346 -16.28 -1.57 -6.37
N VAL A 347 -16.50 -0.85 -5.27
CA VAL A 347 -15.42 -0.50 -4.33
C VAL A 347 -15.04 -1.79 -3.60
N PRO A 348 -13.77 -2.24 -3.67
CA PRO A 348 -13.36 -3.47 -2.99
C PRO A 348 -13.47 -3.33 -1.46
N GLY A 349 -13.61 -4.46 -0.76
CA GLY A 349 -13.56 -4.46 0.71
C GLY A 349 -12.19 -4.00 1.23
N HIS A 350 -11.11 -4.51 0.61
CA HIS A 350 -9.73 -4.17 0.92
C HIS A 350 -8.91 -4.07 -0.38
N CYS A 351 -8.23 -2.95 -0.60
CA CYS A 351 -7.53 -2.65 -1.84
C CYS A 351 -6.27 -3.53 -2.07
N ASP A 352 -5.36 -3.62 -1.10
CA ASP A 352 -4.07 -4.34 -1.23
C ASP A 352 -4.22 -5.81 -1.71
N PRO A 353 -5.02 -6.68 -1.02
CA PRO A 353 -5.17 -8.07 -1.45
C PRO A 353 -5.95 -8.19 -2.76
N THR A 354 -6.92 -7.30 -3.01
CA THR A 354 -7.65 -7.26 -4.28
C THR A 354 -6.70 -6.96 -5.44
N CYS A 355 -5.83 -5.96 -5.30
CA CYS A 355 -4.82 -5.61 -6.30
C CYS A 355 -3.92 -6.79 -6.64
N ASN A 356 -3.53 -7.59 -5.65
CA ASN A 356 -2.64 -8.74 -5.84
C ASN A 356 -3.29 -9.94 -6.59
N LEU A 357 -4.62 -9.91 -6.82
CA LEU A 357 -5.32 -10.92 -7.63
C LEU A 357 -5.28 -10.63 -9.13
N HIS A 358 -4.91 -9.42 -9.54
CA HIS A 358 -4.96 -8.98 -10.94
C HIS A 358 -3.57 -8.64 -11.48
N ASP A 359 -3.37 -8.84 -12.77
CA ASP A 359 -2.13 -8.48 -13.46
C ASP A 359 -2.14 -7.03 -14.00
N TRP A 360 -3.31 -6.38 -14.08
CA TRP A 360 -3.48 -5.09 -14.76
C TRP A 360 -4.43 -4.13 -14.02
N TYR A 361 -4.10 -2.84 -14.12
CA TYR A 361 -5.01 -1.73 -13.89
C TYR A 361 -5.38 -1.08 -15.22
N VAL A 362 -6.67 -0.85 -15.45
CA VAL A 362 -7.15 -0.07 -16.60
C VAL A 362 -7.44 1.36 -16.14
N GLY A 363 -6.55 2.29 -16.46
CA GLY A 363 -6.71 3.71 -16.14
C GLY A 363 -7.69 4.39 -17.08
N LEU A 364 -8.74 4.96 -16.51
CA LEU A 364 -9.83 5.63 -17.22
C LEU A 364 -9.76 7.15 -17.06
N ARG A 365 -9.98 7.85 -18.17
CA ARG A 365 -10.27 9.29 -18.18
C ARG A 365 -11.25 9.61 -19.29
N GLY A 366 -12.27 10.43 -18.98
CA GLY A 366 -13.28 10.84 -19.97
C GLY A 366 -13.99 9.67 -20.67
N GLY A 367 -14.23 8.56 -19.97
CA GLY A 367 -14.89 7.36 -20.50
C GLY A 367 -14.04 6.53 -21.48
N ARG A 368 -12.72 6.74 -21.50
CA ARG A 368 -11.77 6.00 -22.34
C ARG A 368 -10.61 5.46 -21.52
N VAL A 369 -10.04 4.36 -22.01
CA VAL A 369 -8.81 3.78 -21.49
C VAL A 369 -7.65 4.67 -21.90
N GLU A 370 -7.08 5.39 -20.94
CA GLU A 370 -5.89 6.22 -21.12
C GLU A 370 -4.63 5.38 -20.93
N THR A 371 -4.63 4.53 -19.90
CA THR A 371 -3.48 3.68 -19.56
C THR A 371 -3.91 2.25 -19.24
N VAL A 372 -2.98 1.31 -19.45
CA VAL A 372 -3.10 -0.05 -18.92
C VAL A 372 -1.77 -0.37 -18.23
N TRP A 373 -1.77 -0.34 -16.90
CA TRP A 373 -0.57 -0.48 -16.08
C TRP A 373 -0.48 -1.86 -15.46
N PRO A 374 0.70 -2.51 -15.49
CA PRO A 374 0.87 -3.79 -14.84
C PRO A 374 0.90 -3.65 -13.32
N VAL A 375 0.39 -4.67 -12.65
CA VAL A 375 0.67 -4.95 -11.24
C VAL A 375 2.06 -5.60 -11.17
N SER A 376 3.09 -4.77 -11.39
CA SER A 376 4.50 -5.17 -11.59
C SER A 376 5.04 -6.18 -10.56
N ALA A 377 4.56 -6.10 -9.32
CA ALA A 377 4.96 -6.94 -8.19
C ALA A 377 3.87 -7.92 -7.70
N ARG A 378 2.87 -8.23 -8.54
CA ARG A 378 1.86 -9.25 -8.23
C ARG A 378 2.50 -10.57 -7.84
N GLY A 379 2.04 -11.17 -6.75
CA GLY A 379 2.53 -12.46 -6.25
C GLY A 379 4.00 -12.48 -5.79
N LYS A 380 4.72 -11.35 -5.82
CA LYS A 380 6.11 -11.25 -5.36
C LYS A 380 6.16 -11.14 -3.83
N VAL A 381 5.93 -12.28 -3.18
CA VAL A 381 5.84 -12.40 -1.72
C VAL A 381 7.07 -13.05 -1.08
N PHE A 382 8.13 -13.26 -1.87
CA PHE A 382 9.41 -13.85 -1.47
C PHE A 382 10.38 -12.83 -0.90
#